data_AF-A0A952S7X6-F1
#
_entry.id   AF-A0A952S7X6-F1
#
_cell.length_a   1.000
_cell.length_b   1.000
_cell.length_c   1.000
_cell.angle_alpha   90.00
_cell.angle_beta   90.00
_cell.angle_gamma   90.00
#
_symmetry.space_group_name_H-M   'P 1'
#
loop_
_entity.id
_entity.type
_entity.pdbx_description
1 polymer ?
#
loop_
_entity_poly.entity_id
_entity_poly.type
_entity_poly.pdbx_seq_one_letter_code
_entity_poly.pdbx_strand_id
1 'polypeptide(L)'
;MNSAKQKDPVLRSHSGRQIRVGKWNESLQASDVNQIWIELHRIVSSHPLVRASKRAGFLVEEGKYNAYTDLTQELFVALLGKDRFQHYIETSMTDAEIEAEISQIELTNMLTSELRKRYPESYRLARRISTLVQTSRTFKRFDNIGNPEAHRRLADRLYGLSSWDHEKTRRDVQEMDERVKAVSFHSRDTRMVGCTGDAQIVISNVELEKLIIRVFKAIDSPVDVRSLRSFVMSRLPIMDIHLVPVGGSGESEDDDRMQFEIPDIRETPEEDFLRGEAEAGAAGFVDGFLADLSKSVRGKAKQYDRMINVLWHCYLISDSGTQLEVAEMLGVSDSLVSDYRKRIEANLQQLSFDGVNEARQFEKALKRRVREMMDEQKVSVSV
;
A
#
# COMPACT_ATOMS: atom_id res chain seq x y z
N MET A 1 15.29 61.37 -6.38
CA MET A 1 16.14 60.16 -6.29
C MET A 1 15.72 59.40 -5.04
N ASN A 2 14.93 58.33 -5.18
CA ASN A 2 14.58 57.43 -4.08
C ASN A 2 14.72 56.00 -4.61
N SER A 3 15.79 55.34 -4.16
CA SER A 3 16.16 53.99 -4.55
C SER A 3 15.19 52.98 -3.94
N ALA A 4 14.39 52.34 -4.80
CA ALA A 4 13.54 51.22 -4.43
C ALA A 4 14.40 50.02 -4.03
N LYS A 5 14.35 49.63 -2.75
CA LYS A 5 14.89 48.35 -2.27
C LYS A 5 14.09 47.20 -2.88
N GLN A 6 14.73 46.44 -3.76
CA GLN A 6 14.25 45.12 -4.19
C GLN A 6 14.11 44.23 -2.96
N LYS A 7 12.90 43.69 -2.75
CA LYS A 7 12.62 42.66 -1.75
C LYS A 7 12.96 41.31 -2.36
N ASP A 8 13.77 40.52 -1.66
CA ASP A 8 14.09 39.14 -2.01
C ASP A 8 12.82 38.27 -2.11
N PRO A 9 12.81 37.27 -3.02
CA PRO A 9 11.65 36.42 -3.23
C PRO A 9 11.51 35.41 -2.07
N VAL A 10 10.54 35.66 -1.19
CA VAL A 10 10.15 34.72 -0.14
C VAL A 10 9.48 33.49 -0.80
N LEU A 11 10.15 32.33 -0.71
CA LEU A 11 9.60 31.03 -1.10
C LEU A 11 8.36 30.72 -0.24
N ARG A 12 7.19 30.78 -0.87
CA ARG A 12 5.90 30.44 -0.23
C ARG A 12 5.62 28.94 -0.35
N SER A 13 5.52 28.27 0.80
CA SER A 13 4.90 26.95 0.92
C SER A 13 3.38 27.05 0.71
N HIS A 14 2.78 26.00 0.13
CA HIS A 14 1.33 25.85 -0.11
C HIS A 14 0.46 25.82 1.17
N SER A 15 1.04 25.99 2.37
CA SER A 15 0.32 25.96 3.65
C SER A 15 0.43 27.23 4.51
N GLY A 16 0.92 28.36 3.97
CA GLY A 16 0.78 29.69 4.61
C GLY A 16 1.48 29.93 5.95
N ARG A 17 2.21 28.96 6.52
CA ARG A 17 3.04 29.15 7.72
C ARG A 17 4.47 29.53 7.30
N GLN A 18 5.00 30.61 7.85
CA GLN A 18 6.42 30.95 7.77
C GLN A 18 7.22 29.82 8.43
N ILE A 19 7.95 29.06 7.62
CA ILE A 19 8.91 28.08 8.13
C ILE A 19 10.07 28.91 8.71
N ARG A 20 10.32 28.79 10.02
CA ARG A 20 11.51 29.38 10.63
C ARG A 20 12.71 28.65 10.03
N VAL A 21 13.51 29.37 9.24
CA VAL A 21 14.76 28.84 8.66
C VAL A 21 15.84 28.87 9.74
N GLY A 22 16.55 27.75 9.88
CA GLY A 22 17.66 27.62 10.83
C GLY A 22 18.86 28.48 10.44
N LYS A 23 19.71 28.85 11.40
CA LYS A 23 20.93 29.64 11.14
C LYS A 23 22.11 28.76 10.71
N TRP A 24 21.97 28.06 9.59
CA TRP A 24 22.91 27.03 9.15
C TRP A 24 24.34 27.54 8.95
N ASN A 25 24.53 28.66 8.26
CA ASN A 25 25.86 29.19 7.96
C ASN A 25 26.64 29.58 9.22
N GLU A 26 25.98 30.21 10.20
CA GLU A 26 26.58 30.59 11.48
C GLU A 26 27.05 29.34 12.24
N SER A 27 26.18 28.33 12.34
CA SER A 27 26.49 27.07 13.05
C SER A 27 27.55 26.22 12.35
N LEU A 28 27.54 26.16 11.01
CA LEU A 28 28.51 25.40 10.23
C LEU A 28 29.91 26.04 10.26
N GLN A 29 29.99 27.37 10.10
CA GLN A 29 31.27 28.08 10.17
C GLN A 29 31.88 28.05 11.58
N ALA A 30 31.04 28.13 12.62
CA ALA A 30 31.47 28.00 14.01
C ALA A 30 31.75 26.54 14.42
N SER A 31 31.44 25.56 13.56
CA SER A 31 31.49 24.12 13.89
C SER A 31 30.71 23.78 15.17
N ASP A 32 29.58 24.46 15.40
CA ASP A 32 28.71 24.24 16.56
C ASP A 32 27.83 23.02 16.34
N VAL A 33 28.36 21.85 16.71
CA VAL A 33 27.71 20.55 16.57
C VAL A 33 26.36 20.50 17.30
N ASN A 34 26.21 21.20 18.43
CA ASN A 34 24.97 21.19 19.20
C ASN A 34 23.86 21.95 18.48
N GLN A 35 24.18 23.11 17.89
CA GLN A 35 23.20 23.86 17.09
C GLN A 35 22.84 23.13 15.81
N ILE A 36 23.83 22.53 15.12
CA ILE A 36 23.58 21.69 13.94
C ILE A 36 22.62 20.55 14.28
N TRP A 37 22.85 19.86 15.41
CA TRP A 37 21.99 18.77 15.87
C TRP A 37 20.56 19.24 16.14
N ILE A 38 20.38 20.36 16.85
CA ILE A 38 19.06 20.92 17.16
C ILE A 38 18.29 21.26 15.88
N GLU A 39 18.96 21.88 14.91
CA GLU A 39 18.35 22.24 13.64
C GLU A 39 18.01 21.02 12.77
N LEU A 40 18.87 19.99 12.75
CA LEU A 40 18.55 18.72 12.09
C LEU A 40 17.36 18.03 12.75
N HIS A 41 17.32 17.98 14.08
CA HIS A 41 16.20 17.39 14.81
C HIS A 41 14.89 18.15 14.54
N ARG A 42 14.94 19.48 14.40
CA ARG A 42 13.79 20.29 13.97
C ARG A 42 13.33 19.91 12.56
N ILE A 43 14.25 19.76 11.61
CA ILE A 43 13.91 19.34 10.24
C ILE A 43 13.27 17.94 10.26
N VAL A 44 13.90 16.97 10.93
CA VAL A 44 13.40 15.58 11.00
C VAL A 44 12.01 15.51 11.64
N SER A 45 11.82 16.16 12.80
CA SER A 45 10.55 16.14 13.53
C SER A 45 9.40 16.85 12.79
N SER A 46 9.71 17.88 12.00
CA SER A 46 8.72 18.62 11.22
C SER A 46 8.47 18.02 9.83
N HIS A 47 9.32 17.11 9.35
CA HIS A 47 9.26 16.58 8.00
C HIS A 47 7.97 15.76 7.76
N PRO A 48 7.20 16.05 6.67
CA PRO A 48 5.93 15.39 6.41
C PRO A 48 6.02 13.86 6.33
N LEU A 49 7.07 13.32 5.70
CA LEU A 49 7.24 11.87 5.57
C LEU A 49 7.58 11.20 6.90
N VAL A 50 8.36 11.85 7.77
CA VAL A 50 8.70 11.29 9.09
C VAL A 50 7.45 11.25 9.96
N ARG A 51 6.68 12.35 9.96
CA ARG A 51 5.41 12.42 10.69
C ARG A 51 4.38 11.40 10.19
N ALA A 52 4.29 11.21 8.88
CA ALA A 52 3.40 10.22 8.29
C ALA A 52 3.86 8.78 8.62
N SER A 53 5.17 8.53 8.61
CA SER A 53 5.74 7.22 8.97
C SER A 53 5.54 6.89 10.45
N LYS A 54 5.67 7.89 11.35
CA LYS A 54 5.36 7.72 12.78
C LYS A 54 3.89 7.39 12.99
N ARG A 55 2.98 8.11 12.31
CA ARG A 55 1.53 7.88 12.40
C ARG A 55 1.11 6.49 11.93
N ALA A 56 1.81 5.96 10.93
CA ALA A 56 1.53 4.64 10.39
C ALA A 56 2.23 3.50 11.16
N GLY A 57 2.83 3.77 12.32
CA GLY A 57 3.47 2.74 13.15
C GLY A 57 4.85 2.28 12.66
N PHE A 58 5.34 2.75 11.51
CA PHE A 58 6.60 2.27 10.91
C PHE A 58 7.87 2.67 11.67
N LEU A 59 7.81 3.73 12.47
CA LEU A 59 8.94 4.23 13.27
C LEU A 59 8.92 3.69 14.72
N VAL A 60 8.11 2.67 15.01
CA VAL A 60 7.76 2.25 16.39
C VAL A 60 8.44 0.91 16.79
N GLU A 61 9.07 0.19 15.88
CA GLU A 61 9.55 -1.18 16.16
C GLU A 61 10.89 -1.31 16.90
N GLU A 62 11.57 -0.22 17.26
CA GLU A 62 12.70 -0.27 18.18
C GLU A 62 12.60 0.92 19.15
N GLY A 63 12.13 0.69 20.39
CA GLY A 63 12.18 1.69 21.46
C GLY A 63 11.42 3.00 21.18
N LYS A 64 10.14 3.04 21.57
CA LYS A 64 9.14 4.11 21.29
C LYS A 64 9.53 5.58 21.59
N TYR A 65 10.69 5.89 22.15
CA TYR A 65 11.08 7.25 22.57
C TYR A 65 12.16 7.94 21.73
N ASN A 66 12.87 7.22 20.83
CA ASN A 66 14.03 7.81 20.14
C ASN A 66 13.97 7.87 18.61
N ALA A 67 12.90 7.43 17.94
CA ALA A 67 12.89 7.41 16.47
C ALA A 67 13.25 8.73 15.77
N TYR A 68 12.88 9.90 16.34
CA TYR A 68 13.32 11.19 15.81
C TYR A 68 14.81 11.45 16.08
N THR A 69 15.29 11.09 17.27
CA THR A 69 16.70 11.16 17.67
C THR A 69 17.55 10.24 16.80
N ASP A 70 17.12 9.01 16.56
CA ASP A 70 17.82 8.00 15.75
C ASP A 70 17.86 8.43 14.29
N LEU A 71 16.73 8.89 13.72
CA LEU A 71 16.71 9.47 12.38
C LEU A 71 17.56 10.73 12.26
N THR A 72 17.64 11.55 13.31
CA THR A 72 18.52 12.71 13.35
C THR A 72 19.98 12.28 13.37
N GLN A 73 20.31 11.24 14.14
CA GLN A 73 21.65 10.65 14.20
C GLN A 73 22.06 10.08 12.85
N GLU A 74 21.20 9.28 12.23
CA GLU A 74 21.44 8.71 10.90
C GLU A 74 21.62 9.81 9.85
N LEU A 75 20.76 10.84 9.86
CA LEU A 75 20.86 11.97 8.94
C LEU A 75 22.18 12.72 9.15
N PHE A 76 22.56 12.99 10.40
CA PHE A 76 23.82 13.65 10.73
C PHE A 76 25.03 12.85 10.23
N VAL A 77 25.07 11.54 10.50
CA VAL A 77 26.14 10.64 10.04
C VAL A 77 26.18 10.56 8.51
N ALA A 78 25.01 10.52 7.85
CA ALA A 78 24.92 10.50 6.40
C ALA A 78 25.42 11.79 5.74
N LEU A 79 25.07 12.96 6.31
CA LEU A 79 25.55 14.26 5.84
C LEU A 79 27.06 14.39 6.03
N LEU A 80 27.58 13.94 7.18
CA LEU A 80 29.01 13.95 7.47
C LEU A 80 29.79 12.99 6.56
N GLY A 81 29.30 11.76 6.38
CA GLY A 81 29.95 10.75 5.55
C GLY A 81 29.98 11.09 4.06
N LYS A 82 29.08 11.96 3.60
CA LYS A 82 29.05 12.52 2.23
C LYS A 82 29.75 13.87 2.10
N ASP A 83 30.36 14.35 3.17
CA ASP A 83 31.02 15.66 3.26
C ASP A 83 30.10 16.85 2.86
N ARG A 84 28.80 16.72 3.15
CA ARG A 84 27.80 17.72 2.75
C ARG A 84 27.95 19.04 3.48
N PHE A 85 28.32 19.01 4.75
CA PHE A 85 28.53 20.22 5.54
C PHE A 85 29.65 21.09 4.95
N GLN A 86 30.76 20.46 4.54
CA GLN A 86 31.85 21.15 3.87
C GLN A 86 31.42 21.69 2.51
N HIS A 87 30.68 20.89 1.73
CA HIS A 87 30.13 21.34 0.46
C HIS A 87 29.26 22.60 0.59
N TYR A 88 28.40 22.68 1.61
CA TYR A 88 27.53 23.85 1.84
C TYR A 88 28.34 25.12 2.11
N ILE A 89 29.45 25.00 2.85
CA ILE A 89 30.37 26.11 3.12
C ILE A 89 31.09 26.52 1.83
N GLU A 90 31.66 25.57 1.10
CA GLU A 90 32.47 25.82 -0.11
C GLU A 90 31.66 26.44 -1.25
N THR A 91 30.42 26.00 -1.41
CA THR A 91 29.48 26.54 -2.42
C THR A 91 28.74 27.79 -1.95
N SER A 92 28.98 28.24 -0.71
CA SER A 92 28.36 29.44 -0.11
C SER A 92 26.84 29.43 -0.19
N MET A 93 26.22 28.28 0.10
CA MET A 93 24.77 28.13 0.06
C MET A 93 24.10 28.95 1.17
N THR A 94 22.95 29.55 0.87
CA THR A 94 22.15 30.27 1.87
C THR A 94 21.50 29.30 2.85
N ASP A 95 21.15 29.78 4.04
CA ASP A 95 20.48 28.96 5.07
C ASP A 95 19.20 28.28 4.54
N ALA A 96 18.46 28.96 3.66
CA ALA A 96 17.26 28.43 3.05
C ALA A 96 17.55 27.33 2.02
N GLU A 97 18.64 27.44 1.27
CA GLU A 97 19.06 26.41 0.32
C GLU A 97 19.58 25.17 1.04
N ILE A 98 20.36 25.35 2.12
CA ILE A 98 20.84 24.25 2.97
C ILE A 98 19.65 23.49 3.57
N GLU A 99 18.70 24.20 4.17
CA GLU A 99 17.50 23.58 4.74
C GLU A 99 16.65 22.87 3.68
N ALA A 100 16.53 23.45 2.48
CA ALA A 100 15.81 22.83 1.37
C ALA A 100 16.51 21.56 0.88
N GLU A 101 17.83 21.56 0.72
CA GLU A 101 18.60 20.37 0.32
C GLU A 101 18.52 19.27 1.38
N ILE A 102 18.74 19.60 2.66
CA ILE A 102 18.66 18.63 3.75
C ILE A 102 17.27 18.01 3.83
N SER A 103 16.22 18.85 3.82
CA SER A 103 14.83 18.39 3.98
C SER A 103 14.30 17.65 2.74
N GLN A 104 14.44 18.25 1.55
CA GLN A 104 13.79 17.75 0.34
C GLN A 104 14.61 16.69 -0.40
N ILE A 105 15.94 16.67 -0.22
CA ILE A 105 16.83 15.76 -0.92
C ILE A 105 17.38 14.72 0.05
N GLU A 106 18.18 15.12 1.03
CA GLU A 106 18.95 14.16 1.84
C GLU A 106 18.05 13.33 2.77
N LEU A 107 17.21 13.98 3.58
CA LEU A 107 16.27 13.30 4.46
C LEU A 107 15.25 12.47 3.67
N THR A 108 14.73 13.00 2.56
CA THR A 108 13.80 12.27 1.70
C THR A 108 14.45 11.02 1.07
N ASN A 109 15.72 11.12 0.64
CA ASN A 109 16.47 9.99 0.09
C ASN A 109 16.75 8.93 1.16
N MET A 110 17.12 9.35 2.38
CA MET A 110 17.32 8.45 3.51
C MET A 110 16.04 7.68 3.83
N LEU A 111 14.93 8.38 4.04
CA LEU A 111 13.63 7.76 4.35
C LEU A 111 13.15 6.83 3.23
N THR A 112 13.30 7.24 1.97
CA THR A 112 12.90 6.38 0.84
C THR A 112 13.84 5.20 0.64
N SER A 113 15.11 5.29 1.05
CA SER A 113 16.04 4.16 1.08
C SER A 113 15.64 3.16 2.17
N GLU A 114 15.31 3.63 3.37
CA GLU A 114 14.84 2.75 4.45
C GLU A 114 13.52 2.07 4.12
N LEU A 115 12.57 2.80 3.52
CA LEU A 115 11.33 2.20 3.02
C LEU A 115 11.58 1.15 1.92
N ARG A 116 12.63 1.30 1.09
CA ARG A 116 13.01 0.29 0.10
C ARG A 116 13.62 -0.96 0.73
N LYS A 117 14.40 -0.80 1.79
CA LYS A 117 14.99 -1.94 2.53
C LYS A 117 13.91 -2.71 3.28
N ARG A 118 13.00 -2.01 3.96
CA ARG A 118 11.91 -2.61 4.75
C ARG A 118 10.80 -3.20 3.87
N TYR A 119 10.45 -2.52 2.76
CA TYR A 119 9.35 -2.92 1.89
C TYR A 119 9.79 -3.02 0.42
N PRO A 120 10.75 -3.90 0.09
CA PRO A 120 11.31 -4.01 -1.26
C PRO A 120 10.26 -4.38 -2.30
N GLU A 121 9.30 -5.23 -1.94
CA GLU A 121 8.24 -5.68 -2.84
C GLU A 121 7.22 -4.59 -3.17
N SER A 122 6.78 -3.82 -2.18
CA SER A 122 5.89 -2.67 -2.38
C SER A 122 6.52 -1.65 -3.32
N TYR A 123 7.81 -1.36 -3.13
CA TYR A 123 8.54 -0.46 -4.02
C TYR A 123 8.67 -1.03 -5.43
N ARG A 124 9.01 -2.32 -5.55
CA ARG A 124 9.13 -3.02 -6.84
C ARG A 124 7.81 -2.98 -7.62
N LEU A 125 6.69 -3.27 -6.96
CA LEU A 125 5.35 -3.22 -7.55
C LEU A 125 4.95 -1.81 -7.95
N ALA A 126 5.13 -0.81 -7.09
CA ALA A 126 4.83 0.59 -7.39
C ALA A 126 5.57 1.09 -8.66
N ARG A 127 6.84 0.69 -8.81
CA ARG A 127 7.63 1.01 -10.00
C ARG A 127 7.10 0.29 -11.24
N ARG A 128 6.82 -1.01 -11.14
CA ARG A 128 6.26 -1.82 -12.25
C ARG A 128 4.92 -1.26 -12.74
N ILE A 129 4.01 -0.92 -11.83
CA ILE A 129 2.72 -0.28 -12.15
C ILE A 129 2.95 1.00 -12.96
N SER A 130 3.90 1.83 -12.52
CA SER A 130 4.20 3.10 -13.19
C SER A 130 4.79 2.91 -14.59
N THR A 131 5.64 1.90 -14.76
CA THR A 131 6.23 1.56 -16.06
C THR A 131 5.16 1.00 -17.00
N LEU A 132 4.30 0.09 -16.54
CA LEU A 132 3.24 -0.50 -17.36
C LEU A 132 2.26 0.55 -17.88
N VAL A 133 1.83 1.47 -17.01
CA VAL A 133 0.89 2.54 -17.36
C VAL A 133 1.49 3.52 -18.38
N GLN A 134 2.81 3.69 -18.39
CA GLN A 134 3.51 4.55 -19.35
C GLN A 134 3.81 3.86 -20.69
N THR A 135 4.04 2.55 -20.68
CA THR A 135 4.58 1.81 -21.83
C THR A 135 3.53 1.00 -22.58
N SER A 136 2.47 0.56 -21.90
CA SER A 136 1.40 -0.19 -22.54
C SER A 136 0.47 0.74 -23.34
N ARG A 137 0.07 0.24 -24.53
CA ARG A 137 -0.91 0.91 -25.42
C ARG A 137 -2.33 0.87 -24.86
N THR A 138 -2.58 0.06 -23.83
CA THR A 138 -3.87 -0.06 -23.17
C THR A 138 -4.23 1.18 -22.36
N PHE A 139 -3.23 1.99 -21.99
CA PHE A 139 -3.41 3.19 -21.19
C PHE A 139 -3.07 4.43 -22.00
N LYS A 140 -3.74 5.54 -21.68
CA LYS A 140 -3.41 6.86 -22.24
C LYS A 140 -3.37 7.92 -21.15
N ARG A 141 -2.62 8.98 -21.43
CA ARG A 141 -2.45 10.14 -20.56
C ARG A 141 -3.55 11.18 -20.84
N PHE A 142 -4.21 11.66 -19.79
CA PHE A 142 -5.36 12.57 -19.87
C PHE A 142 -5.00 14.04 -19.57
N ASP A 143 -3.91 14.30 -18.85
CA ASP A 143 -3.45 15.66 -18.53
C ASP A 143 -2.67 16.34 -19.67
N ASN A 144 -2.57 15.71 -20.85
CA ASN A 144 -1.81 16.20 -22.00
C ASN A 144 -2.69 16.82 -23.10
N ILE A 145 -4.01 16.88 -22.89
CA ILE A 145 -4.96 17.37 -23.88
C ILE A 145 -4.83 18.90 -23.95
N GLY A 146 -4.20 19.39 -25.02
CA GLY A 146 -3.99 20.82 -25.29
C GLY A 146 -2.64 21.39 -24.85
N ASN A 147 -1.83 20.65 -24.08
CA ASN A 147 -0.45 21.06 -23.75
C ASN A 147 0.50 19.85 -23.69
N PRO A 148 1.06 19.42 -24.83
CA PRO A 148 1.96 18.25 -24.93
C PRO A 148 3.23 18.33 -24.08
N GLU A 149 3.65 19.55 -23.73
CA GLU A 149 4.90 19.85 -23.04
C GLU A 149 4.71 20.07 -21.53
N ALA A 150 3.51 19.84 -20.99
CA ALA A 150 3.25 19.98 -19.57
C ALA A 150 4.06 18.95 -18.75
N HIS A 151 5.23 19.39 -18.27
CA HIS A 151 6.11 18.61 -17.41
C HIS A 151 5.54 18.53 -16.00
N ARG A 152 4.75 17.49 -15.74
CA ARG A 152 4.35 17.09 -14.39
C ARG A 152 5.21 15.97 -13.87
N ARG A 153 5.44 15.99 -12.54
CA ARG A 153 6.03 14.87 -11.81
C ARG A 153 5.24 13.61 -12.12
N LEU A 154 5.94 12.49 -12.29
CA LEU A 154 5.31 11.22 -12.69
C LEU A 154 4.13 10.83 -11.78
N ALA A 155 4.27 11.08 -10.46
CA ALA A 155 3.25 10.78 -9.47
C ALA A 155 1.92 11.51 -9.72
N ASP A 156 1.96 12.68 -10.36
CA ASP A 156 0.81 13.58 -10.51
C ASP A 156 0.25 13.57 -11.96
N ARG A 157 0.77 12.70 -12.83
CA ARG A 157 0.29 12.51 -14.20
C ARG A 157 -1.01 11.70 -14.18
N LEU A 158 -1.98 12.09 -14.99
CA LEU A 158 -3.31 11.46 -15.05
C LEU A 158 -3.36 10.41 -16.15
N TYR A 159 -3.76 9.19 -15.80
CA TYR A 159 -3.91 8.07 -16.73
C TYR A 159 -5.31 7.47 -16.64
N GLY A 160 -5.71 6.83 -17.74
CA GLY A 160 -6.93 6.05 -17.86
C GLY A 160 -6.83 5.05 -19.01
N LEU A 161 -7.92 4.32 -19.27
CA LEU A 161 -7.96 3.38 -20.40
C LEU A 161 -7.91 4.13 -21.74
N SER A 162 -7.19 3.58 -22.70
CA SER A 162 -7.06 4.19 -24.03
C SER A 162 -8.38 4.29 -24.79
N SER A 163 -9.31 3.36 -24.51
CA SER A 163 -10.66 3.31 -25.06
C SER A 163 -11.62 4.37 -24.52
N TRP A 164 -11.29 5.06 -23.43
CA TRP A 164 -12.16 6.09 -22.85
C TRP A 164 -12.13 7.39 -23.63
N ASP A 165 -13.19 8.18 -23.57
CA ASP A 165 -13.21 9.50 -24.20
C ASP A 165 -12.28 10.49 -23.47
N HIS A 166 -11.72 11.45 -24.19
CA HIS A 166 -10.77 12.44 -23.70
C HIS A 166 -11.36 13.38 -22.64
N GLU A 167 -12.69 13.57 -22.65
CA GLU A 167 -13.41 14.42 -21.70
C GLU A 167 -13.96 13.66 -20.48
N LYS A 168 -13.46 12.46 -20.21
CA LYS A 168 -13.98 11.64 -19.10
C LYS A 168 -13.84 12.36 -17.77
N THR A 169 -14.95 12.46 -17.05
CA THR A 169 -15.03 13.20 -15.79
C THR A 169 -14.17 12.55 -14.70
N ARG A 170 -13.49 13.42 -13.94
CA ARG A 170 -12.74 13.01 -12.77
C ARG A 170 -13.68 12.88 -11.59
N ARG A 171 -13.61 11.74 -10.90
CA ARG A 171 -14.36 11.49 -9.65
C ARG A 171 -13.53 11.85 -8.43
N ASP A 172 -14.21 11.96 -7.29
CA ASP A 172 -13.55 12.19 -6.02
C ASP A 172 -12.73 10.96 -5.57
N VAL A 173 -11.64 11.20 -4.85
CA VAL A 173 -10.72 10.13 -4.41
C VAL A 173 -11.40 9.16 -3.44
N GLN A 174 -12.28 9.64 -2.56
CA GLN A 174 -13.02 8.79 -1.63
C GLN A 174 -14.01 7.89 -2.37
N GLU A 175 -14.73 8.45 -3.34
CA GLU A 175 -15.66 7.70 -4.19
C GLU A 175 -14.93 6.62 -5.01
N MET A 176 -13.73 6.92 -5.50
CA MET A 176 -12.89 5.95 -6.20
C MET A 176 -12.42 4.83 -5.28
N ASP A 177 -11.97 5.14 -4.05
CA ASP A 177 -11.51 4.15 -3.08
C ASP A 177 -12.61 3.13 -2.73
N GLU A 178 -13.84 3.58 -2.56
CA GLU A 178 -14.99 2.70 -2.34
C GLU A 178 -15.25 1.78 -3.53
N ARG A 179 -15.18 2.29 -4.76
CA ARG A 179 -15.40 1.47 -5.97
C ARG A 179 -14.30 0.45 -6.22
N VAL A 180 -13.05 0.74 -5.85
CA VAL A 180 -11.95 -0.23 -5.93
C VAL A 180 -12.27 -1.49 -5.11
N LYS A 181 -13.07 -1.38 -4.05
CA LYS A 181 -13.49 -2.53 -3.23
C LYS A 181 -14.36 -3.56 -4.00
N ALA A 182 -14.93 -3.15 -5.14
CA ALA A 182 -15.65 -4.04 -6.04
C ALA A 182 -14.72 -4.96 -6.87
N VAL A 183 -13.42 -4.67 -6.95
CA VAL A 183 -12.43 -5.51 -7.62
C VAL A 183 -12.02 -6.65 -6.68
N SER A 184 -12.13 -7.89 -7.17
CA SER A 184 -11.68 -9.08 -6.45
C SER A 184 -10.16 -9.05 -6.23
N PHE A 185 -9.72 -9.66 -5.14
CA PHE A 185 -8.30 -9.80 -4.87
C PHE A 185 -7.65 -10.69 -5.93
N HIS A 186 -6.45 -10.31 -6.38
CA HIS A 186 -5.70 -11.14 -7.31
C HIS A 186 -5.02 -12.29 -6.57
N SER A 187 -5.26 -13.54 -6.96
CA SER A 187 -4.63 -14.71 -6.32
C SER A 187 -3.11 -14.64 -6.40
N ARG A 188 -2.44 -15.08 -5.33
CA ARG A 188 -0.98 -15.06 -5.18
C ARG A 188 -0.32 -16.23 -5.88
N ASP A 189 0.74 -15.97 -6.63
CA ASP A 189 1.86 -16.90 -6.71
C ASP A 189 2.90 -16.43 -5.67
N THR A 190 2.78 -16.92 -4.43
CA THR A 190 3.80 -16.74 -3.40
C THR A 190 4.70 -17.97 -3.37
N ARG A 191 5.96 -17.78 -3.77
CA ARG A 191 7.02 -18.75 -3.54
C ARG A 191 7.78 -18.33 -2.29
N MET A 192 8.03 -19.29 -1.41
CA MET A 192 8.94 -19.11 -0.28
C MET A 192 10.34 -18.91 -0.84
N VAL A 193 11.03 -17.84 -0.43
CA VAL A 193 12.43 -17.59 -0.82
C VAL A 193 13.26 -17.41 0.45
N GLY A 194 14.31 -18.21 0.59
CA GLY A 194 15.27 -18.12 1.70
C GLY A 194 14.83 -18.85 2.98
N CYS A 195 15.68 -18.76 4.01
CA CYS A 195 15.45 -19.36 5.33
C CYS A 195 14.58 -18.50 6.26
N THR A 196 14.16 -17.30 5.83
CA THR A 196 13.41 -16.33 6.65
C THR A 196 11.89 -16.35 6.40
N GLY A 197 11.41 -17.16 5.45
CA GLY A 197 9.97 -17.35 5.22
C GLY A 197 9.25 -16.21 4.49
N ASP A 198 9.97 -15.21 3.97
CA ASP A 198 9.37 -14.09 3.25
C ASP A 198 8.70 -14.53 1.94
N ALA A 199 7.41 -14.23 1.80
CA ALA A 199 6.61 -14.58 0.64
C ALA A 199 6.69 -13.46 -0.43
N GLN A 200 7.42 -13.69 -1.52
CA GLN A 200 7.46 -12.76 -2.65
C GLN A 200 6.15 -12.84 -3.46
N ILE A 201 5.50 -11.71 -3.74
CA ILE A 201 4.38 -11.65 -4.69
C ILE A 201 4.97 -11.79 -6.11
N VAL A 202 4.81 -12.97 -6.71
CA VAL A 202 5.13 -13.20 -8.12
C VAL A 202 3.86 -12.89 -8.92
N ILE A 203 3.83 -11.73 -9.57
CA ILE A 203 2.79 -11.36 -10.53
C ILE A 203 3.46 -11.04 -11.86
N SER A 204 3.01 -11.61 -12.97
CA SER A 204 3.54 -11.29 -14.30
C SER A 204 3.14 -9.88 -14.72
N ASN A 205 3.82 -9.30 -15.73
CA ASN A 205 3.42 -8.00 -16.27
C ASN A 205 2.02 -8.03 -16.91
N VAL A 206 1.67 -9.16 -17.54
CA VAL A 206 0.35 -9.36 -18.16
C VAL A 206 -0.76 -9.40 -17.11
N GLU A 207 -0.55 -10.12 -16.01
CA GLU A 207 -1.52 -10.18 -14.90
C GLU A 207 -1.64 -8.84 -14.16
N LEU A 208 -0.53 -8.17 -13.93
CA LEU A 208 -0.52 -6.85 -13.32
C LEU A 208 -1.25 -5.82 -14.19
N GLU A 209 -1.07 -5.88 -15.51
CA GLU A 209 -1.81 -5.06 -16.46
C GLU A 209 -3.31 -5.37 -16.45
N LYS A 210 -3.71 -6.65 -16.42
CA LYS A 210 -5.12 -7.05 -16.26
C LYS A 210 -5.72 -6.49 -14.96
N LEU A 211 -4.98 -6.53 -13.84
CA LEU A 211 -5.43 -5.97 -12.57
C LEU A 211 -5.62 -4.44 -12.66
N ILE A 212 -4.65 -3.73 -13.27
CA ILE A 212 -4.77 -2.28 -13.51
C ILE A 212 -6.02 -1.96 -14.35
N ILE A 213 -6.30 -2.75 -15.38
CA ILE A 213 -7.53 -2.59 -16.20
C ILE A 213 -8.79 -2.81 -15.36
N ARG A 214 -8.83 -3.84 -14.50
CA ARG A 214 -9.98 -4.08 -13.60
C ARG A 214 -10.19 -2.92 -12.64
N VAL A 215 -9.11 -2.37 -12.07
CA VAL A 215 -9.16 -1.18 -11.22
C VAL A 215 -9.73 0.01 -11.99
N PHE A 216 -9.25 0.29 -13.20
CA PHE A 216 -9.79 1.37 -14.03
C PHE A 216 -11.26 1.17 -14.38
N LYS A 217 -11.66 -0.04 -14.77
CA LYS A 217 -13.06 -0.38 -15.05
C LYS A 217 -13.95 -0.13 -13.83
N ALA A 218 -13.48 -0.46 -12.62
CA ALA A 218 -14.24 -0.28 -11.39
C ALA A 218 -14.37 1.19 -10.96
N ILE A 219 -13.28 1.97 -11.01
CA ILE A 219 -13.33 3.40 -10.63
C ILE A 219 -14.03 4.26 -11.69
N ASP A 220 -14.00 3.82 -12.94
CA ASP A 220 -14.62 4.51 -14.08
C ASP A 220 -14.21 5.99 -14.19
N SER A 221 -12.94 6.30 -13.93
CA SER A 221 -12.41 7.66 -13.94
C SER A 221 -10.90 7.71 -14.15
N PRO A 222 -10.36 8.74 -14.84
CA PRO A 222 -8.91 8.97 -14.90
C PRO A 222 -8.33 9.29 -13.52
N VAL A 223 -7.16 8.72 -13.22
CA VAL A 223 -6.54 8.83 -11.90
C VAL A 223 -5.05 9.15 -12.01
N ASP A 224 -4.51 9.82 -11.01
CA ASP A 224 -3.07 10.07 -10.93
C ASP A 224 -2.29 8.80 -10.57
N VAL A 225 -1.04 8.72 -11.00
CA VAL A 225 -0.18 7.54 -10.80
C VAL A 225 0.00 7.19 -9.32
N ARG A 226 0.01 8.19 -8.42
CA ARG A 226 0.15 7.96 -6.98
C ARG A 226 -1.05 7.19 -6.43
N SER A 227 -2.25 7.69 -6.69
CA SER A 227 -3.50 7.05 -6.27
C SER A 227 -3.68 5.68 -6.93
N LEU A 228 -3.33 5.55 -8.23
CA LEU A 228 -3.39 4.27 -8.95
C LEU A 228 -2.54 3.18 -8.28
N ARG A 229 -1.30 3.51 -7.88
CA ARG A 229 -0.43 2.55 -7.17
C ARG A 229 -1.12 2.06 -5.90
N SER A 230 -1.71 2.98 -5.12
CA SER A 230 -2.43 2.64 -3.89
C SER A 230 -3.59 1.68 -4.16
N PHE A 231 -4.43 1.99 -5.16
CA PHE A 231 -5.58 1.17 -5.52
C PHE A 231 -5.21 -0.23 -6.03
N VAL A 232 -4.19 -0.33 -6.87
CA VAL A 232 -3.74 -1.63 -7.40
C VAL A 232 -3.12 -2.48 -6.29
N MET A 233 -2.30 -1.87 -5.44
CA MET A 233 -1.67 -2.58 -4.32
C MET A 233 -2.70 -3.03 -3.27
N SER A 234 -3.76 -2.25 -3.03
CA SER A 234 -4.84 -2.65 -2.11
C SER A 234 -5.66 -3.86 -2.59
N ARG A 235 -5.50 -4.29 -3.84
CA ARG A 235 -6.14 -5.48 -4.43
C ARG A 235 -5.22 -6.70 -4.55
N LEU A 236 -3.99 -6.61 -4.02
CA LEU A 236 -3.07 -7.74 -3.91
C LEU A 236 -3.12 -8.28 -2.47
N PRO A 237 -3.36 -9.60 -2.25
CA PRO A 237 -3.36 -10.16 -0.91
C PRO A 237 -1.98 -9.99 -0.21
N ILE A 238 -2.03 -9.70 1.10
CA ILE A 238 -1.09 -9.85 2.25
C ILE A 238 0.27 -9.11 2.28
N MET A 239 0.31 -7.91 2.79
CA MET A 239 0.43 -7.60 4.22
C MET A 239 -0.02 -6.14 4.29
N ASP A 240 -0.70 -5.76 5.35
CA ASP A 240 -0.88 -4.34 5.66
C ASP A 240 0.49 -3.70 5.88
N ILE A 241 1.09 -3.28 4.77
CA ILE A 241 1.93 -2.10 4.77
C ILE A 241 0.89 -1.04 4.44
N HIS A 242 0.29 -0.45 5.47
CA HIS A 242 -0.51 0.74 5.30
C HIS A 242 0.22 1.66 4.31
N LEU A 243 -0.28 1.71 3.08
CA LEU A 243 0.21 2.60 2.06
C LEU A 243 -0.10 3.98 2.60
N VAL A 244 0.90 4.61 3.20
CA VAL A 244 0.80 5.98 3.68
C VAL A 244 0.26 6.81 2.53
N PRO A 245 -1.01 7.25 2.58
CA PRO A 245 -1.44 8.28 1.68
C PRO A 245 -0.59 9.50 2.05
N VAL A 246 0.02 10.15 1.07
CA VAL A 246 0.82 11.37 1.29
C VAL A 246 -0.03 12.54 1.83
N GLY A 247 -1.30 12.32 2.16
CA GLY A 247 -2.11 13.18 3.03
C GLY A 247 -3.00 12.32 3.93
N GLY A 248 -2.76 12.35 5.24
CA GLY A 248 -3.56 11.62 6.23
C GLY A 248 -3.71 12.42 7.51
N SER A 249 -4.94 12.87 7.74
CA SER A 249 -5.52 13.67 8.83
C SER A 249 -5.96 12.82 10.04
N GLY A 250 -5.76 13.37 11.26
CA GLY A 250 -6.44 13.05 12.54
C GLY A 250 -6.31 11.61 13.08
N GLU A 251 -6.34 11.26 14.35
CA GLU A 251 -6.41 11.91 15.68
C GLU A 251 -5.82 10.88 16.69
N SER A 252 -5.51 11.35 17.90
CA SER A 252 -4.88 10.70 19.08
C SER A 252 -5.75 9.58 19.72
N GLU A 253 -5.31 8.71 20.66
CA GLU A 253 -4.64 8.90 21.97
C GLU A 253 -3.95 7.60 22.49
N ASP A 254 -3.00 7.78 23.42
CA ASP A 254 -2.16 6.79 24.13
C ASP A 254 -2.89 6.04 25.27
N ASP A 255 -2.44 4.81 25.60
CA ASP A 255 -1.91 4.52 26.95
C ASP A 255 -1.04 3.22 27.02
N ASP A 256 -0.10 3.29 27.95
CA ASP A 256 0.58 2.26 28.75
C ASP A 256 1.83 1.45 28.30
N ARG A 257 2.72 1.30 29.30
CA ARG A 257 4.16 0.98 29.27
C ARG A 257 4.50 -0.50 29.02
N MET A 258 5.67 -0.78 28.42
CA MET A 258 6.20 -2.15 28.25
C MET A 258 7.63 -2.31 28.79
N GLN A 259 7.85 -3.39 29.54
CA GLN A 259 9.13 -3.92 30.01
C GLN A 259 9.86 -4.64 28.86
N PHE A 260 11.20 -4.54 28.80
CA PHE A 260 12.02 -5.23 27.81
C PHE A 260 12.65 -6.51 28.39
N GLU A 261 12.27 -7.65 27.83
CA GLU A 261 13.15 -8.82 27.66
C GLU A 261 13.13 -9.15 26.16
N ILE A 262 14.30 -9.32 25.54
CA ILE A 262 14.43 -9.69 24.12
C ILE A 262 14.41 -11.22 24.07
N PRO A 263 13.31 -11.88 23.62
CA PRO A 263 13.27 -13.32 23.52
C PRO A 263 14.10 -13.79 22.33
N ASP A 264 14.76 -14.93 22.46
CA ASP A 264 15.43 -15.61 21.35
C ASP A 264 14.36 -16.05 20.32
N ILE A 265 14.35 -15.41 19.15
CA ILE A 265 13.35 -15.57 18.07
C ILE A 265 13.62 -16.77 17.14
N ARG A 266 14.53 -17.67 17.51
CA ARG A 266 14.83 -18.85 16.71
C ARG A 266 13.77 -19.92 16.94
N GLU A 267 13.09 -20.33 15.87
CA GLU A 267 12.12 -21.43 15.92
C GLU A 267 12.77 -22.69 16.46
N THR A 268 12.19 -23.21 17.53
CA THR A 268 12.54 -24.51 18.07
C THR A 268 11.98 -25.62 17.19
N PRO A 269 12.61 -26.81 17.15
CA PRO A 269 12.07 -27.96 16.41
C PRO A 269 10.65 -28.38 16.84
N GLU A 270 10.25 -28.07 18.07
CA GLU A 270 8.91 -28.34 18.60
C GLU A 270 7.87 -27.33 18.05
N GLU A 271 8.25 -26.05 17.93
CA GLU A 271 7.41 -25.02 17.28
C GLU A 271 7.21 -25.30 15.78
N ASP A 272 8.24 -25.82 15.09
CA ASP A 272 8.13 -26.24 13.69
C ASP A 272 7.15 -27.42 13.52
N PHE A 273 7.20 -28.39 14.43
CA PHE A 273 6.26 -29.52 14.44
C PHE A 273 4.83 -29.08 14.75
N LEU A 274 4.64 -28.23 15.77
CA LEU A 274 3.32 -27.68 16.13
C LEU A 274 2.73 -26.84 15.00
N ARG A 275 3.56 -26.06 14.28
CA ARG A 275 3.15 -25.35 13.06
C ARG A 275 2.64 -26.32 11.99
N GLY A 276 3.36 -27.41 11.74
CA GLY A 276 2.93 -28.41 10.76
C GLY A 276 1.59 -29.07 11.11
N GLU A 277 1.33 -29.31 12.40
CA GLU A 277 0.06 -29.84 12.89
C GLU A 277 -1.07 -28.80 12.77
N ALA A 278 -0.81 -27.55 13.12
CA ALA A 278 -1.76 -26.45 12.99
C ALA A 278 -2.12 -26.18 11.51
N GLU A 279 -1.13 -26.23 10.61
CA GLU A 279 -1.33 -26.15 9.16
C GLU A 279 -2.20 -27.30 8.62
N ALA A 280 -2.04 -28.52 9.14
CA ALA A 280 -2.88 -29.66 8.78
C ALA A 280 -4.30 -29.53 9.37
N GLY A 281 -4.41 -29.02 10.59
CA GLY A 281 -5.68 -28.72 11.27
C GLY A 281 -6.51 -27.66 10.53
N ALA A 282 -5.84 -26.65 9.93
CA ALA A 282 -6.48 -25.58 9.17
C ALA A 282 -7.36 -26.09 8.01
N ALA A 283 -6.96 -27.21 7.37
CA ALA A 283 -7.77 -27.84 6.33
C ALA A 283 -9.10 -28.42 6.85
N GLY A 284 -9.16 -28.79 8.13
CA GLY A 284 -10.36 -29.32 8.79
C GLY A 284 -11.47 -28.27 9.03
N PHE A 285 -11.15 -26.98 8.98
CA PHE A 285 -12.13 -25.91 9.17
C PHE A 285 -13.01 -25.67 7.93
N VAL A 286 -12.66 -26.24 6.77
CA VAL A 286 -13.39 -26.04 5.51
C VAL A 286 -14.83 -26.50 5.58
N ASP A 287 -15.08 -27.69 6.12
CA ASP A 287 -16.44 -28.23 6.21
C ASP A 287 -17.30 -27.45 7.20
N GLY A 288 -16.70 -26.98 8.31
CA GLY A 288 -17.34 -26.08 9.27
C GLY A 288 -17.75 -24.75 8.62
N PHE A 289 -16.83 -24.12 7.90
CA PHE A 289 -17.09 -22.89 7.16
C PHE A 289 -18.21 -23.05 6.13
N LEU A 290 -18.19 -24.13 5.33
CA LEU A 290 -19.24 -24.39 4.34
C LEU A 290 -20.60 -24.68 5.00
N ALA A 291 -20.61 -25.33 6.16
CA ALA A 291 -21.82 -25.54 6.94
C ALA A 291 -22.38 -24.22 7.49
N ASP A 292 -21.54 -23.31 7.98
CA ASP A 292 -21.96 -22.01 8.51
C ASP A 292 -22.47 -21.08 7.40
N LEU A 293 -21.85 -21.14 6.22
CA LEU A 293 -22.40 -20.54 5.01
C LEU A 293 -23.80 -21.09 4.69
N SER A 294 -24.01 -22.40 4.77
CA SER A 294 -25.33 -23.01 4.53
C SER A 294 -26.40 -22.55 5.54
N LYS A 295 -26.00 -22.36 6.80
CA LYS A 295 -26.86 -21.82 7.86
C LYS A 295 -27.18 -20.34 7.62
N SER A 296 -26.24 -19.56 7.11
CA SER A 296 -26.42 -18.14 6.79
C SER A 296 -27.55 -17.89 5.76
N VAL A 297 -27.75 -18.84 4.84
CA VAL A 297 -28.86 -18.82 3.86
C VAL A 297 -30.09 -19.62 4.33
N ARG A 298 -30.15 -19.96 5.62
CA ARG A 298 -31.24 -20.71 6.28
C ARG A 298 -31.54 -22.04 5.58
N GLY A 299 -30.52 -22.73 5.07
CA GLY A 299 -30.67 -24.04 4.42
C GLY A 299 -31.40 -24.04 3.07
N LYS A 300 -31.60 -22.87 2.44
CA LYS A 300 -32.21 -22.79 1.10
C LYS A 300 -31.21 -23.21 0.03
N ALA A 301 -31.33 -24.44 -0.49
CA ALA A 301 -30.41 -25.02 -1.48
C ALA A 301 -30.08 -24.08 -2.65
N LYS A 302 -31.08 -23.54 -3.36
CA LYS A 302 -30.85 -22.62 -4.50
C LYS A 302 -30.11 -21.32 -4.13
N GLN A 303 -30.27 -20.83 -2.90
CA GLN A 303 -29.55 -19.64 -2.43
C GLN A 303 -28.12 -19.99 -2.00
N TYR A 304 -27.95 -21.17 -1.41
CA TYR A 304 -26.64 -21.72 -1.09
C TYR A 304 -25.82 -21.93 -2.36
N ASP A 305 -26.39 -22.55 -3.40
CA ASP A 305 -25.72 -22.77 -4.69
C ASP A 305 -25.24 -21.46 -5.32
N ARG A 306 -26.07 -20.42 -5.31
CA ARG A 306 -25.68 -19.09 -5.78
C ARG A 306 -24.56 -18.50 -4.95
N MET A 307 -24.62 -18.65 -3.62
CA MET A 307 -23.58 -18.16 -2.72
C MET A 307 -22.24 -18.89 -2.91
N ILE A 308 -22.27 -20.20 -3.18
CA ILE A 308 -21.09 -20.99 -3.53
C ILE A 308 -20.50 -20.56 -4.87
N ASN A 309 -21.34 -20.28 -5.87
CA ASN A 309 -20.88 -19.71 -7.14
C ASN A 309 -20.25 -18.31 -6.96
N VAL A 310 -20.83 -17.46 -6.10
CA VAL A 310 -20.23 -16.16 -5.75
C VAL A 310 -18.90 -16.35 -5.01
N LEU A 311 -18.81 -17.29 -4.06
CA LEU A 311 -17.56 -17.62 -3.38
C LEU A 311 -16.47 -18.04 -4.38
N TRP A 312 -16.84 -18.90 -5.32
CA TRP A 312 -15.95 -19.41 -6.35
C TRP A 312 -15.41 -18.31 -7.27
N HIS A 313 -16.31 -17.50 -7.83
CA HIS A 313 -15.92 -16.46 -8.77
C HIS A 313 -15.31 -15.25 -8.06
N CYS A 314 -15.78 -14.80 -6.91
CA CYS A 314 -15.24 -13.61 -6.27
C CYS A 314 -13.95 -13.84 -5.46
N TYR A 315 -13.74 -15.04 -4.91
CA TYR A 315 -12.64 -15.29 -3.96
C TYR A 315 -11.69 -16.42 -4.37
N LEU A 316 -12.16 -17.49 -5.04
CA LEU A 316 -11.33 -18.68 -5.30
C LEU A 316 -10.68 -18.73 -6.70
N ILE A 317 -11.17 -17.93 -7.65
CA ILE A 317 -10.61 -17.78 -9.00
C ILE A 317 -10.00 -16.39 -9.20
N SER A 318 -8.77 -16.36 -9.73
CA SER A 318 -8.01 -15.14 -10.06
C SER A 318 -8.47 -14.43 -11.34
N ASP A 319 -9.13 -15.17 -12.25
CA ASP A 319 -9.57 -14.67 -13.56
C ASP A 319 -11.05 -14.25 -13.62
N SER A 320 -11.67 -14.03 -12.46
CA SER A 320 -13.01 -13.47 -12.42
C SER A 320 -13.02 -12.00 -12.79
N GLY A 321 -14.10 -11.59 -13.46
CA GLY A 321 -14.37 -10.20 -13.79
C GLY A 321 -14.71 -9.34 -12.57
N THR A 322 -15.07 -8.09 -12.82
CA THR A 322 -15.65 -7.18 -11.82
C THR A 322 -16.94 -7.76 -11.22
N GLN A 323 -17.38 -7.24 -10.05
CA GLN A 323 -18.65 -7.67 -9.43
C GLN A 323 -19.84 -7.64 -10.41
N LEU A 324 -19.90 -6.63 -11.28
CA LEU A 324 -20.89 -6.51 -12.36
C LEU A 324 -20.79 -7.64 -13.38
N GLU A 325 -19.58 -7.95 -13.85
CA GLU A 325 -19.34 -9.05 -14.80
C GLU A 325 -19.67 -10.41 -14.15
N VAL A 326 -19.42 -10.59 -12.84
CA VAL A 326 -19.82 -11.79 -12.09
C VAL A 326 -21.34 -11.87 -11.91
N ALA A 327 -22.01 -10.74 -11.62
CA ALA A 327 -23.46 -10.68 -11.50
C ALA A 327 -24.14 -11.06 -12.81
N GLU A 328 -23.63 -10.55 -13.94
CA GLU A 328 -24.09 -10.91 -15.29
C GLU A 328 -23.84 -12.38 -15.60
N MET A 329 -22.63 -12.90 -15.32
CA MET A 329 -22.26 -14.31 -15.51
C MET A 329 -23.19 -15.26 -14.75
N LEU A 330 -23.55 -14.90 -13.51
CA LEU A 330 -24.40 -15.70 -12.64
C LEU A 330 -25.90 -15.43 -12.84
N GLY A 331 -26.28 -14.49 -13.73
CA GLY A 331 -27.67 -14.12 -13.98
C GLY A 331 -28.38 -13.53 -12.75
N VAL A 332 -27.65 -12.82 -11.89
CA VAL A 332 -28.16 -12.22 -10.64
C VAL A 332 -27.92 -10.71 -10.61
N SER A 333 -28.58 -10.00 -9.69
CA SER A 333 -28.35 -8.57 -9.51
C SER A 333 -27.01 -8.30 -8.79
N ASP A 334 -26.37 -7.18 -9.13
CA ASP A 334 -25.16 -6.69 -8.46
C ASP A 334 -25.34 -6.54 -6.94
N SER A 335 -26.51 -6.06 -6.52
CA SER A 335 -26.90 -5.95 -5.11
C SER A 335 -26.93 -7.28 -4.37
N LEU A 336 -27.30 -8.37 -5.06
CA LEU A 336 -27.34 -9.71 -4.48
C LEU A 336 -25.93 -10.29 -4.34
N VAL A 337 -25.04 -10.05 -5.30
CA VAL A 337 -23.63 -10.43 -5.20
C VAL A 337 -22.97 -9.70 -4.03
N SER A 338 -23.24 -8.40 -3.87
CA SER A 338 -22.74 -7.61 -2.74
C SER A 338 -23.22 -8.15 -1.38
N ASP A 339 -24.50 -8.51 -1.24
CA ASP A 339 -25.05 -9.11 -0.02
C ASP A 339 -24.37 -10.47 0.30
N TYR A 340 -24.19 -11.34 -0.70
CA TYR A 340 -23.48 -12.61 -0.50
C TYR A 340 -22.01 -12.42 -0.14
N ARG A 341 -21.31 -11.46 -0.76
CA ARG A 341 -19.92 -11.13 -0.41
C ARG A 341 -19.79 -10.69 1.04
N LYS A 342 -20.65 -9.78 1.52
CA LYS A 342 -20.65 -9.34 2.93
C LYS A 342 -20.82 -10.50 3.90
N ARG A 343 -21.70 -11.45 3.57
CA ARG A 343 -21.92 -12.65 4.41
C ARG A 343 -20.72 -13.57 4.38
N ILE A 344 -20.12 -13.80 3.22
CA ILE A 344 -18.89 -14.60 3.08
C ILE A 344 -17.76 -13.96 3.89
N GLU A 345 -17.55 -12.64 3.76
CA GLU A 345 -16.54 -11.89 4.52
C GLU A 345 -16.78 -11.99 6.03
N ALA A 346 -18.02 -11.86 6.49
CA ALA A 346 -18.35 -12.02 7.91
C ALA A 346 -18.01 -13.42 8.45
N ASN A 347 -18.21 -14.48 7.66
CA ASN A 347 -17.83 -15.84 8.05
C ASN A 347 -16.32 -16.07 7.96
N LEU A 348 -15.63 -15.47 6.98
CA LEU A 348 -14.18 -15.53 6.87
C LEU A 348 -13.50 -14.80 8.03
N GLN A 349 -14.07 -13.68 8.51
CA GLN A 349 -13.56 -12.94 9.67
C GLN A 349 -13.72 -13.68 11.00
N GLN A 350 -14.62 -14.68 11.07
CA GLN A 350 -14.76 -15.54 12.24
C GLN A 350 -13.69 -16.62 12.29
N LEU A 351 -12.98 -16.87 11.18
CA LEU A 351 -11.84 -17.77 11.14
C LEU A 351 -10.60 -17.01 11.62
N SER A 352 -10.09 -17.39 12.79
CA SER A 352 -8.79 -16.94 13.28
C SER A 352 -7.74 -17.98 12.92
N PHE A 353 -6.81 -17.60 12.06
CA PHE A 353 -5.58 -18.37 11.81
C PHE A 353 -4.42 -17.56 12.38
N ASP A 354 -3.55 -18.23 13.14
CA ASP A 354 -2.40 -17.57 13.77
C ASP A 354 -1.24 -17.43 12.77
N GLY A 355 -1.25 -18.25 11.71
CA GLY A 355 -0.21 -18.26 10.67
C GLY A 355 -0.71 -18.11 9.23
N VAL A 356 0.12 -17.51 8.37
CA VAL A 356 -0.16 -17.36 6.92
C VAL A 356 -0.27 -18.72 6.22
N ASN A 357 0.46 -19.72 6.67
CA ASN A 357 0.43 -21.06 6.08
C ASN A 357 -0.86 -21.82 6.39
N GLU A 358 -1.43 -21.64 7.59
CA GLU A 358 -2.73 -22.21 7.97
C GLU A 358 -3.83 -21.70 7.06
N ALA A 359 -3.92 -20.37 6.89
CA ALA A 359 -4.86 -19.73 5.98
C ALA A 359 -4.70 -20.24 4.53
N ARG A 360 -3.48 -20.55 4.11
CA ARG A 360 -3.19 -21.11 2.78
C ARG A 360 -3.67 -22.55 2.63
N GLN A 361 -3.46 -23.40 3.64
CA GLN A 361 -3.95 -24.77 3.61
C GLN A 361 -5.48 -24.80 3.62
N PHE A 362 -6.11 -23.91 4.39
CA PHE A 362 -7.54 -23.67 4.36
C PHE A 362 -8.02 -23.24 2.96
N GLU A 363 -7.42 -22.21 2.34
CA GLU A 363 -7.80 -21.75 1.00
C GLU A 363 -7.67 -22.87 -0.05
N LYS A 364 -6.57 -23.64 0.00
CA LYS A 364 -6.32 -24.76 -0.92
C LYS A 364 -7.37 -25.87 -0.75
N ALA A 365 -7.69 -26.22 0.49
CA ALA A 365 -8.70 -27.23 0.79
C ALA A 365 -10.11 -26.76 0.42
N LEU A 366 -10.45 -25.49 0.71
CA LEU A 366 -11.72 -24.86 0.34
C LEU A 366 -11.90 -24.84 -1.17
N LYS A 367 -10.85 -24.46 -1.92
CA LYS A 367 -10.87 -24.43 -3.38
C LYS A 367 -11.09 -25.81 -3.99
N ARG A 368 -10.51 -26.86 -3.42
CA ARG A 368 -10.75 -28.25 -3.84
C ARG A 368 -12.20 -28.65 -3.56
N ARG A 369 -12.68 -28.42 -2.34
CA ARG A 369 -14.02 -28.82 -1.90
C ARG A 369 -15.13 -28.12 -2.67
N VAL A 370 -15.02 -26.80 -2.87
CA VAL A 370 -15.99 -26.02 -3.64
C VAL A 370 -16.02 -26.45 -5.11
N ARG A 371 -14.86 -26.78 -5.70
CA ARG A 371 -14.79 -27.31 -7.06
C ARG A 371 -15.57 -28.62 -7.19
N GLU A 372 -15.36 -29.56 -6.27
CA GLU A 372 -16.09 -30.83 -6.25
C GLU A 372 -17.61 -30.61 -6.16
N MET A 373 -18.07 -29.71 -5.29
CA MET A 373 -19.49 -29.37 -5.16
C MET A 373 -20.07 -28.78 -6.46
N MET A 374 -19.31 -27.94 -7.17
CA MET A 374 -19.75 -27.36 -8.44
C MET A 374 -19.79 -28.38 -9.58
N ASP A 375 -18.88 -29.35 -9.57
CA ASP A 375 -18.83 -30.42 -10.57
C ASP A 375 -19.96 -31.45 -10.34
N GLU A 376 -20.27 -31.79 -9.08
CA GLU A 376 -21.44 -32.61 -8.69
C GLU A 376 -22.78 -31.98 -9.13
N GLN A 377 -22.87 -30.64 -9.06
CA GLN A 377 -24.05 -29.90 -9.52
C GLN A 377 -24.22 -29.92 -11.05
N LYS A 378 -23.14 -29.92 -11.82
CA LYS A 378 -23.23 -30.03 -13.29
C LYS A 378 -23.75 -31.40 -13.74
N VAL A 379 -23.38 -32.47 -13.03
CA VAL A 379 -23.82 -33.83 -13.33
C VAL A 379 -25.31 -34.03 -13.02
N SER A 380 -25.83 -33.42 -11.94
CA SER A 380 -27.26 -33.54 -11.58
C SER A 380 -28.23 -32.74 -12.47
N VAL A 381 -27.75 -31.75 -13.23
CA VAL A 381 -28.55 -30.97 -14.19
C VAL A 381 -28.54 -31.59 -15.60
N SER A 382 -27.66 -32.56 -15.87
CA SER A 382 -27.49 -33.20 -17.18
C SER A 382 -28.05 -34.63 -17.27
N VAL A 383 -28.84 -35.05 -16.27
CA VAL A 383 -29.60 -36.32 -16.24
C VAL A 383 -31.09 -36.09 -16.46
#